data_AF-A0A925AK10-F1
#
_entry.id   AF-A0A925AK10-F1
#
_cell.length_a   1.000
_cell.length_b   1.000
_cell.length_c   1.000
_cell.angle_alpha   90.00
_cell.angle_beta   90.00
_cell.angle_gamma   90.00
#
_symmetry.space_group_name_H-M   'P 1'
#
loop_
_entity.id
_entity.type
_entity.pdbx_description
1 polymer ?
#
loop_
_entity_poly.entity_id
_entity_poly.type
_entity_poly.pdbx_seq_one_letter_code
_entity_poly.pdbx_strand_id
1 'polypeptide(L)'
;MTKTDIRHARVKVVLHWYLGGSVLAGTVDSGCREVQTHLEVDSDDTPEKIAHVIRCAKQGCFAEQMVVRPTPLTSTVKVNGETFVL
;
A
#
# COMPACT_ATOMS: atom_id res chain seq x y z
N MET A 1 -2.12 -21.49 9.88
CA MET A 1 -0.83 -20.76 9.80
C MET A 1 0.26 -21.76 9.45
N THR A 2 1.11 -21.45 8.47
CA THR A 2 2.34 -22.22 8.21
C THR A 2 3.30 -22.03 9.38
N LYS A 3 3.86 -23.10 9.93
CA LYS A 3 4.88 -23.05 10.98
C LYS A 3 6.26 -22.75 10.38
N THR A 4 6.43 -21.56 9.81
CA THR A 4 7.74 -21.08 9.31
C THR A 4 8.41 -20.23 10.38
N ASP A 5 9.65 -20.56 10.71
CA ASP A 5 10.41 -19.85 11.73
C ASP A 5 11.15 -18.67 11.11
N ILE A 6 10.70 -17.45 11.42
CA ILE A 6 11.30 -16.20 10.95
C ILE A 6 12.00 -15.55 12.14
N ARG A 7 13.34 -15.57 12.15
CA ARG A 7 14.15 -15.00 13.23
C ARG A 7 14.15 -13.48 13.18
N HIS A 8 14.27 -12.91 11.98
CA HIS A 8 14.20 -11.48 11.74
C HIS A 8 13.52 -11.18 10.41
N ALA A 9 12.80 -10.07 10.34
CA ALA A 9 12.29 -9.52 9.09
C ALA A 9 12.37 -8.00 9.14
N ARG A 10 12.85 -7.40 8.06
CA ARG A 10 12.96 -5.95 7.89
C ARG A 10 12.38 -5.57 6.54
N VAL A 11 11.56 -4.53 6.51
CA VAL A 11 11.06 -3.97 5.26
C VAL A 11 11.38 -2.49 5.16
N LYS A 12 11.93 -2.08 4.02
CA LYS A 12 12.03 -0.68 3.61
C LYS A 12 10.97 -0.42 2.54
N VAL A 13 10.16 0.62 2.72
CA VAL A 13 9.16 1.06 1.75
C VAL A 13 9.46 2.49 1.34
N VAL A 14 9.45 2.78 0.05
CA VAL A 14 9.65 4.12 -0.52
C VAL A 14 8.48 4.44 -1.43
N LEU A 15 7.85 5.60 -1.22
CA LEU A 15 6.74 6.08 -2.04
C LEU A 15 7.14 7.41 -2.69
N HIS A 16 6.99 7.49 -4.01
CA HIS A 16 7.32 8.67 -4.81
C HIS A 16 6.05 9.46 -5.11
N TRP A 17 5.70 10.38 -4.21
CA TRP A 17 4.52 11.23 -4.34
C TRP A 17 4.75 12.41 -5.29
N TYR A 18 3.67 12.89 -5.89
CA TYR A 18 3.63 14.19 -6.54
C TYR A 18 2.35 14.94 -6.15
N LEU A 19 2.47 16.26 -6.13
CA LEU A 19 1.38 17.20 -5.96
C LEU A 19 1.68 18.40 -6.87
N GLY A 20 0.69 18.81 -7.64
CA GLY A 20 0.79 19.94 -8.56
C GLY A 20 -0.52 20.67 -8.74
N GLY A 21 -0.53 21.61 -9.68
CA GLY A 21 -1.71 22.42 -9.99
C GLY A 21 -1.90 23.61 -9.05
N SER A 22 -3.10 24.17 -9.05
CA SER A 22 -3.45 25.34 -8.24
C SER A 22 -4.80 25.16 -7.56
N VAL A 23 -4.82 25.43 -6.25
CA VAL A 23 -6.06 25.49 -5.46
C VAL A 23 -6.96 26.61 -5.98
N LEU A 24 -6.40 27.79 -6.24
CA LEU A 24 -7.17 28.95 -6.72
C LEU A 24 -7.77 28.71 -8.11
N ALA A 25 -7.09 27.93 -8.96
CA ALA A 25 -7.57 27.61 -10.30
C ALA A 25 -8.40 26.33 -10.37
N GLY A 26 -8.54 25.57 -9.27
CA GLY A 26 -9.26 24.29 -9.25
C GLY A 26 -8.59 23.17 -10.04
N THR A 27 -7.26 23.24 -10.23
CA THR A 27 -6.48 22.29 -11.07
C THR A 27 -5.56 21.38 -10.27
N VAL A 28 -5.83 21.20 -8.96
CA VAL A 28 -5.01 20.35 -8.08
C VAL A 28 -5.00 18.91 -8.59
N ASP A 29 -3.81 18.36 -8.74
CA ASP A 29 -3.59 16.97 -9.13
C ASP A 29 -2.51 16.35 -8.25
N SER A 30 -2.68 15.08 -7.90
CA SER A 30 -1.77 14.38 -7.00
C SER A 30 -1.82 12.87 -7.17
N GLY A 31 -0.76 12.19 -6.76
CA GLY A 31 -0.72 10.73 -6.76
C GLY A 31 0.63 10.16 -6.37
N CYS A 32 0.77 8.85 -6.53
CA CYS A 32 2.02 8.12 -6.33
C CYS A 32 2.56 7.65 -7.68
N ARG A 33 3.77 8.06 -8.06
CA ARG A 33 4.41 7.62 -9.31
C ARG A 33 4.96 6.20 -9.21
N GLU A 34 5.51 5.86 -8.06
CA GLU A 34 6.17 4.58 -7.84
C GLU A 34 6.15 4.23 -6.35
N VAL A 35 5.97 2.93 -6.05
CA VAL A 35 6.13 2.36 -4.71
C VAL A 35 7.16 1.25 -4.79
N GLN A 36 8.22 1.35 -3.99
CA GLN A 36 9.28 0.34 -3.90
C GLN A 36 9.24 -0.34 -2.53
N THR A 37 9.42 -1.66 -2.51
CA THR A 37 9.57 -2.42 -1.26
C THR A 37 10.83 -3.26 -1.31
N HIS A 38 11.59 -3.28 -0.22
CA HIS A 38 12.75 -4.15 -0.03
C HIS A 38 12.54 -4.92 1.27
N LEU A 39 12.34 -6.24 1.18
CA LEU A 39 12.08 -7.14 2.31
C LEU A 39 13.30 -8.04 2.50
N GLU A 40 13.87 -7.99 3.70
CA GLU A 40 14.95 -8.85 4.19
C GLU A 40 14.36 -9.79 5.25
N VAL A 41 14.73 -11.08 5.20
CA VAL A 41 14.22 -12.12 6.10
C VAL A 41 15.36 -13.06 6.48
N ASP A 42 15.53 -13.27 7.78
CA ASP A 42 16.45 -14.26 8.35
C ASP A 42 15.67 -15.49 8.80
N SER A 43 16.00 -16.65 8.23
CA SER A 43 15.38 -17.94 8.56
C SER A 43 16.31 -19.08 8.15
N ASP A 44 16.31 -20.16 8.94
CA ASP A 44 17.03 -21.40 8.63
C ASP A 44 16.12 -22.47 8.00
N ASP A 45 14.86 -22.12 7.72
CA ASP A 45 13.91 -22.98 7.00
C ASP A 45 14.26 -23.11 5.51
N THR A 46 13.63 -24.08 4.82
CA THR A 46 13.91 -24.29 3.39
C THR A 46 13.40 -23.11 2.53
N PRO A 47 14.05 -22.81 1.39
CA PRO A 47 13.65 -21.74 0.50
C PRO A 47 12.18 -21.80 0.06
N GLU A 48 11.63 -23.01 -0.14
CA GLU A 48 10.25 -23.22 -0.57
C GLU A 48 9.25 -22.77 0.51
N LYS A 49 9.58 -23.06 1.76
CA LYS A 49 8.75 -22.72 2.93
C LYS A 49 8.78 -21.21 3.20
N ILE A 50 9.94 -20.58 3.04
CA ILE A 50 10.12 -19.14 3.12
C ILE A 50 9.35 -18.45 1.98
N ALA A 51 9.53 -18.91 0.73
CA ALA A 51 8.85 -18.36 -0.44
C ALA A 51 7.33 -18.45 -0.31
N HIS A 52 6.80 -19.57 0.21
CA HIS A 52 5.37 -19.72 0.45
C HIS A 52 4.84 -18.64 1.41
N VAL A 53 5.54 -18.39 2.53
CA VAL A 53 5.11 -17.39 3.51
C VAL A 53 5.22 -15.98 2.96
N ILE A 54 6.32 -15.64 2.29
CA ILE A 54 6.50 -14.31 1.67
C ILE A 54 5.40 -14.05 0.65
N ARG A 55 5.09 -15.04 -0.21
CA ARG A 55 4.00 -14.92 -1.19
C ARG A 55 2.65 -14.67 -0.50
N CYS A 56 2.33 -15.45 0.53
CA CYS A 56 1.10 -15.26 1.29
C CYS A 56 1.03 -13.89 1.97
N ALA A 57 2.14 -13.41 2.54
CA ALA A 57 2.22 -12.08 3.14
C ALA A 57 2.00 -10.97 2.11
N LYS A 58 2.65 -11.06 0.95
CA LYS A 58 2.50 -10.10 -0.16
C LYS A 58 1.07 -10.08 -0.72
N GLN A 59 0.47 -11.25 -0.94
CA GLN A 59 -0.91 -11.38 -1.41
C GLN A 59 -1.95 -10.90 -0.39
N GLY A 60 -1.67 -11.07 0.91
CA GLY A 60 -2.55 -10.65 2.00
C GLY A 60 -2.34 -9.22 2.49
N CYS A 61 -1.27 -8.54 2.05
CA CYS A 61 -0.96 -7.18 2.50
C CYS A 61 -1.95 -6.17 1.91
N PHE A 62 -2.88 -5.67 2.71
CA PHE A 62 -3.88 -4.68 2.29
C PHE A 62 -3.26 -3.47 1.59
N ALA A 63 -2.17 -2.91 2.15
CA ALA A 63 -1.50 -1.75 1.58
C ALA A 63 -0.92 -2.03 0.18
N GLU A 64 -0.26 -3.18 0.00
CA GLU A 64 0.28 -3.56 -1.30
C GLU A 64 -0.84 -3.83 -2.32
N GLN A 65 -1.92 -4.47 -1.90
CA GLN A 65 -3.08 -4.71 -2.77
C GLN A 65 -3.77 -3.41 -3.17
N MET A 66 -3.86 -2.40 -2.28
CA MET A 66 -4.40 -1.07 -2.62
C MET A 66 -3.52 -0.30 -3.61
N VAL A 67 -2.20 -0.54 -3.63
CA VAL A 67 -1.30 0.08 -4.60
C VAL A 67 -1.43 -0.56 -5.98
N VAL A 68 -1.54 -1.89 -6.04
CA VAL A 68 -1.53 -2.64 -7.32
C VAL A 68 -2.92 -2.90 -7.91
N ARG A 69 -3.99 -2.59 -7.17
CA ARG A 69 -5.38 -2.79 -7.63
C ARG A 69 -6.19 -1.50 -7.43
N PRO A 70 -6.86 -1.00 -8.49
CA PRO A 70 -7.83 0.08 -8.34
C PRO A 70 -8.94 -0.35 -7.39
N THR A 71 -9.16 0.44 -6.34
CA THR A 71 -10.26 0.23 -5.39
C THR A 71 -11.24 1.38 -5.53
N PRO A 72 -12.53 1.13 -5.83
CA PRO A 72 -13.53 2.18 -5.88
C PRO A 72 -13.62 2.92 -4.55
N LEU A 73 -13.45 4.24 -4.59
CA LEU A 73 -13.61 5.09 -3.42
C LEU A 73 -15.00 5.75 -3.48
N THR A 74 -15.85 5.44 -2.49
CA THR A 74 -17.10 6.17 -2.28
C THR A 74 -16.87 7.20 -1.18
N SER A 75 -17.08 8.48 -1.49
CA SER A 75 -16.95 9.59 -0.55
C SER A 75 -18.28 10.32 -0.41
N THR A 76 -18.58 10.78 0.80
CA THR A 76 -19.73 11.66 1.07
C THR A 76 -19.22 12.89 1.79
N VAL A 77 -19.72 14.07 1.40
CA VAL A 77 -19.32 15.34 1.98
C VAL A 77 -20.52 15.97 2.66
N LYS A 78 -20.30 16.58 3.83
CA LYS A 78 -21.29 17.44 4.49
C LYS A 78 -20.72 18.83 4.72
N VAL A 79 -21.50 19.85 4.41
CA VAL A 79 -21.17 21.26 4.68
C VAL A 79 -22.22 21.81 5.63
N ASN A 80 -21.77 22.30 6.80
CA ASN A 80 -22.66 22.79 7.87
C ASN A 80 -23.75 21.79 8.30
N GLY A 81 -23.43 20.49 8.27
CA GLY A 81 -24.35 19.41 8.66
C GLY A 81 -25.25 18.89 7.53
N GLU A 82 -25.31 19.59 6.39
CA GLU A 82 -26.10 19.19 5.24
C GLU A 82 -25.28 18.41 4.22
N THR A 83 -25.89 17.43 3.55
CA THR A 83 -25.23 16.67 2.47
C THR A 83 -24.84 17.60 1.34
N PHE A 84 -23.58 17.53 0.93
CA PHE A 84 -23.00 18.33 -0.15
C PHE A 84 -22.58 17.41 -1.31
N VAL A 85 -23.08 17.72 -2.50
CA VAL A 85 -22.76 17.00 -3.74
C VAL A 85 -21.76 17.84 -4.53
N LEU A 86 -20.59 17.24 -4.80
CA LEU A 86 -19.50 17.85 -5.58
C LEU A 86 -19.81 17.86 -7.08
#